data_AF-A0A947AUU4-F1
#
_entry.id   AF-A0A947AUU4-F1
#
_cell.length_a   1.000
_cell.length_b   1.000
_cell.length_c   1.000
_cell.angle_alpha   90.00
_cell.angle_beta   90.00
_cell.angle_gamma   90.00
#
_symmetry.space_group_name_H-M   'P 1'
#
loop_
_entity.id
_entity.type
_entity.pdbx_description
1 polymer ?
#
loop_
_entity_poly.entity_id
_entity_poly.type
_entity_poly.pdbx_seq_one_letter_code
_entity_poly.pdbx_strand_id
1 'polypeptide(L)' 'LPMVQEINFKEYLYFVEKHNLFGKGIGYIDIHLLASAKLSQSKLWTLAKRLKSIALELGINYKKSR' A
#
# COMPACT_ATOMS: atom_id res chain seq x y z
N LEU A 1 9.72 -7.07 -14.42
CA LEU A 1 8.67 -6.92 -13.39
C LEU A 1 7.67 -5.86 -13.87
N PRO A 2 6.38 -5.92 -13.49
CA PRO A 2 5.43 -4.87 -13.86
C PRO A 2 5.86 -3.53 -13.27
N MET A 3 5.78 -2.47 -14.07
CA MET A 3 6.03 -1.10 -13.61
C MET A 3 4.73 -0.52 -13.08
N VAL A 4 4.81 0.17 -11.94
CA VAL A 4 3.66 0.78 -11.27
C VAL A 4 3.92 2.28 -11.17
N GLN A 5 2.86 3.08 -11.27
CA GLN A 5 2.96 4.52 -11.08
C GLN A 5 3.44 4.83 -9.66
N GLU A 6 4.57 5.54 -9.58
CA GLU A 6 5.08 6.10 -8.33
C GLU A 6 4.23 7.33 -7.93
N ILE A 7 4.01 7.48 -6.64
CA ILE A 7 3.39 8.68 -6.06
C ILE A 7 4.43 9.74 -5.73
N ASN A 8 4.10 11.00 -5.97
CA ASN A 8 4.93 12.12 -5.53
C ASN A 8 4.75 12.43 -4.03
N PHE A 9 5.56 13.33 -3.49
CA PHE A 9 5.53 13.67 -2.05
C PHE A 9 4.19 14.25 -1.56
N LYS A 10 3.46 15.01 -2.37
CA LYS A 10 2.14 15.54 -1.99
C LYS A 10 1.11 14.43 -1.94
N GLU A 11 1.12 13.54 -2.93
CA GLU A 11 0.27 12.34 -2.95
C GLU A 11 0.60 11.40 -1.79
N TYR A 12 1.87 11.28 -1.42
CA TYR A 12 2.31 10.56 -0.23
C TYR A 12 1.67 11.12 1.05
N LEU A 13 1.81 12.42 1.32
CA LEU A 13 1.24 13.04 2.51
C LEU A 13 -0.27 12.86 2.56
N TYR A 14 -0.95 13.14 1.44
CA TYR A 14 -2.39 12.94 1.31
C TYR A 14 -2.79 11.48 1.58
N PHE A 15 -2.05 10.50 1.05
CA PHE A 15 -2.33 9.08 1.24
C PHE A 15 -2.16 8.66 2.71
N VAL A 16 -1.11 9.15 3.38
CA VAL A 16 -0.85 8.89 4.79
C VAL A 16 -1.98 9.42 5.66
N GLU A 17 -2.41 10.66 5.44
CA GLU A 17 -3.50 11.30 6.17
C GLU A 17 -4.84 10.61 5.91
N LYS A 18 -5.20 10.42 4.63
CA LYS A 18 -6.47 9.79 4.23
C LYS A 18 -6.67 8.41 4.83
N HIS A 19 -5.59 7.64 4.99
CA HIS A 19 -5.64 6.27 5.49
C HIS A 19 -5.16 6.15 6.94
N ASN A 20 -4.92 7.26 7.65
CA ASN A 20 -4.46 7.28 9.04
C ASN A 20 -3.26 6.34 9.29
N LEU A 21 -2.23 6.45 8.45
CA LEU A 21 -1.09 5.52 8.46
C LEU A 21 -0.01 5.88 9.48
N PHE A 22 -0.09 7.07 10.08
CA PHE A 22 0.79 7.47 11.18
C PHE A 22 0.72 6.48 12.34
N GLY A 23 1.88 6.09 12.88
CA GLY A 23 1.97 5.18 14.02
C GLY A 23 1.59 3.73 13.75
N LYS A 24 1.24 3.34 12.51
CA LYS A 24 0.91 1.94 12.16
C LYS A 24 2.14 1.01 12.10
N GLY A 25 3.34 1.59 12.17
CA GLY A 25 4.61 0.86 12.13
C GLY A 25 4.93 0.26 10.77
N ILE A 26 4.59 1.00 9.71
CA ILE A 26 5.07 0.77 8.34
C ILE A 26 5.96 1.95 7.92
N GLY A 27 6.94 1.68 7.06
CA GLY A 27 7.92 2.67 6.63
C GLY A 27 7.49 3.46 5.39
N TYR A 28 8.33 4.41 4.99
CA TYR A 28 8.15 5.21 3.77
C TYR A 28 7.94 4.35 2.52
N ILE A 29 8.78 3.32 2.32
CA ILE A 29 8.71 2.42 1.16
C ILE A 29 7.41 1.60 1.18
N ASP A 30 6.97 1.15 2.35
CA ASP A 30 5.71 0.42 2.51
C ASP A 30 4.51 1.26 2.05
N ILE A 31 4.51 2.55 2.43
CA ILE A 31 3.46 3.50 2.05
C ILE A 31 3.49 3.74 0.54
N HIS A 32 4.67 3.96 -0.05
CA HIS A 32 4.82 4.09 -1.50
C HIS A 32 4.28 2.85 -2.23
N LEU A 33 4.59 1.64 -1.74
CA LEU A 33 4.13 0.40 -2.32
C LEU A 33 2.61 0.24 -2.24
N LEU A 34 2.00 0.55 -1.08
CA LEU A 34 0.55 0.53 -0.90
C LEU A 34 -0.16 1.52 -1.82
N ALA A 35 0.34 2.75 -1.91
CA ALA A 35 -0.24 3.79 -2.73
C ALA A 35 -0.13 3.46 -4.23
N SER A 36 1.05 3.03 -4.67
CA SER A 36 1.31 2.62 -6.06
C SER A 36 0.41 1.44 -6.46
N ALA A 37 0.29 0.43 -5.59
CA ALA A 37 -0.61 -0.71 -5.83
C ALA A 37 -2.08 -0.29 -5.88
N LYS A 38 -2.50 0.65 -5.02
CA LYS A 38 -3.86 1.18 -5.01
C LYS A 38 -4.19 1.96 -6.29
N LEU A 39 -3.29 2.82 -6.75
CA LEU A 39 -3.47 3.62 -7.97
C LEU A 39 -3.52 2.76 -9.22
N SER A 40 -2.64 1.76 -9.33
CA SER A 40 -2.61 0.83 -10.46
C SER A 40 -3.63 -0.31 -10.38
N GLN A 41 -4.49 -0.32 -9.36
CA GLN A 41 -5.46 -1.39 -9.09
C GLN A 41 -4.82 -2.79 -8.99
N SER A 42 -3.54 -2.84 -8.61
CA SER A 42 -2.77 -4.07 -8.46
C SER A 42 -3.01 -4.70 -7.09
N LYS A 43 -2.89 -6.03 -7.03
CA LYS A 43 -2.91 -6.75 -5.76
C LYS A 43 -1.50 -6.84 -5.16
N LEU A 44 -1.38 -6.51 -3.89
CA LEU A 44 -0.15 -6.58 -3.14
C LEU A 44 -0.06 -7.92 -2.39
N TRP A 45 0.99 -8.69 -2.67
CA TRP A 45 1.36 -9.86 -1.87
C TRP A 45 2.54 -9.51 -0.96
N THR A 46 2.46 -9.89 0.31
CA THR A 46 3.55 -9.67 1.28
C THR A 46 3.45 -10.65 2.46
N LEU A 47 4.60 -10.96 3.06
CA LEU A 47 4.71 -11.71 4.31
C LEU A 47 4.79 -10.79 5.55
N ALA A 48 5.01 -9.49 5.35
CA ALA A 48 5.08 -8.54 6.45
C ALA A 48 3.69 -8.32 7.05
N LYS A 49 3.50 -8.71 8.32
CA LYS A 49 2.19 -8.73 8.99
C LYS A 49 1.48 -7.37 8.98
N ARG A 50 2.20 -6.29 9.30
CA ARG A 50 1.65 -4.91 9.36
C ARG A 50 1.24 -4.42 7.97
N LEU A 51 2.11 -4.58 6.98
CA LEU A 51 1.83 -4.21 5.60
C LEU A 51 0.63 -4.99 5.02
N LYS A 52 0.56 -6.29 5.33
CA LYS A 52 -0.57 -7.14 4.94
C LYS A 52 -1.89 -6.67 5.54
N SER A 53 -1.91 -6.28 6.82
CA SER A 53 -3.11 -5.75 7.49
C SER A 53 -3.63 -4.52 6.75
N ILE A 54 -2.75 -3.57 6.43
CA ILE A 54 -3.13 -2.34 5.76
C ILE A 54 -3.55 -2.63 4.31
N ALA A 55 -2.87 -3.54 3.61
CA ALA A 55 -3.29 -3.97 2.28
C ALA A 55 -4.69 -4.62 2.28
N LEU A 56 -5.07 -5.32 3.36
CA LEU A 56 -6.41 -5.86 3.55
C LEU A 56 -7.43 -4.73 3.77
N GLU A 57 -7.13 -3.79 4.67
CA GLU A 57 -7.97 -2.60 4.95
C GLU A 57 -8.21 -1.78 3.67
N LEU A 58 -7.20 -1.66 2.81
CA LEU A 58 -7.27 -0.95 1.53
C LEU A 58 -7.93 -1.77 0.40
N GLY A 59 -8.25 -3.04 0.62
CA GLY A 59 -8.85 -3.94 -0.38
C GLY A 59 -7.91 -4.39 -1.50
N ILE A 60 -6.59 -4.19 -1.33
CA ILE A 60 -5.56 -4.49 -2.33
C ILE A 60 -4.74 -5.74 -2.00
N ASN A 61 -4.95 -6.39 -0.85
CA ASN A 61 -4.24 -7.64 -0.54
C ASN A 61 -4.53 -8.74 -1.57
N TYR A 62 -3.48 -9.41 -2.03
CA TYR A 62 -3.59 -10.61 -2.85
C TYR A 62 -4.25 -11.76 -2.08
N LYS A 63 -5.33 -12.31 -2.64
CA LYS A 63 -5.97 -13.54 -2.17
C LYS A 63 -5.69 -14.62 -3.21
N LYS A 64 -5.09 -15.73 -2.79
CA LYS A 64 -4.92 -16.89 -3.67
C LYS A 64 -6.31 -17.44 -3.98
N SER A 65 -6.69 -17.51 -5.25
CA SER A 65 -7.86 -18.30 -5.65
C SER A 65 -7.58 -19.76 -5.28
N ARG A 66 -8.57 -20.42 -4.67
CA ARG A 66 -8.58 -21.88 -4.63
C ARG A 66 -8.75 -22.43 -6.03
#